data_AF-A0A380LKZ6-F1
#
_entry.id   AF-A0A380LKZ6-F1
#
_cell.length_a   1.000
_cell.length_b   1.000
_cell.length_c   1.000
_cell.angle_alpha   90.00
_cell.angle_beta   90.00
_cell.angle_gamma   90.00
#
_symmetry.space_group_name_H-M   'P 1'
#
loop_
_entity.id
_entity.type
_entity.pdbx_description
1 polymer ?
#
loop_
_entity_poly.entity_id
_entity_poly.type
_entity_poly.pdbx_seq_one_letter_code
_entity_poly.pdbx_strand_id
1 'polypeptide(L)'
;MDKQNQWIQWAIELQSLAQAGLTYGKDVFDQERHQRIREISAEIISNLSDIPYKTVVGLFCNEIGYQTPKIDTVHQSFEMIKSFL
;
A
#
# COMPACT_ATOMS: atom_id res chain seq x y z
N MET A 1 17.55 13.11 -3.69
CA MET A 1 16.50 12.24 -3.12
C MET A 1 17.20 11.01 -2.57
N ASP A 2 16.95 10.66 -1.31
CA ASP A 2 17.62 9.53 -0.68
C ASP A 2 17.17 8.22 -1.34
N LYS A 3 18.10 7.39 -1.80
CA LYS A 3 17.77 6.17 -2.56
C LYS A 3 16.91 5.21 -1.73
N GLN A 4 17.14 5.17 -0.41
CA GLN A 4 16.38 4.34 0.52
C GLN A 4 14.90 4.74 0.56
N ASN A 5 14.62 6.05 0.58
CA ASN A 5 13.24 6.56 0.53
C ASN A 5 12.53 6.19 -0.77
N GLN A 6 13.24 6.18 -1.90
CA GLN A 6 12.66 5.80 -3.19
C GLN A 6 12.25 4.32 -3.22
N TRP A 7 13.09 3.43 -2.67
CA TRP A 7 12.75 2.01 -2.55
C TRP A 7 11.55 1.76 -1.64
N ILE A 8 11.44 2.51 -0.54
CA ILE A 8 10.27 2.42 0.35
C ILE A 8 8.99 2.84 -0.38
N GLN A 9 9.03 3.93 -1.15
CA GLN A 9 7.87 4.37 -1.95
C GLN A 9 7.44 3.32 -2.98
N TRP A 10 8.40 2.71 -3.68
CA TRP A 10 8.10 1.62 -4.62
C TRP A 10 7.54 0.38 -3.94
N ALA A 11 8.03 0.02 -2.75
CA ALA A 11 7.47 -1.09 -1.99
C ALA A 11 6.00 -0.82 -1.61
N ILE A 12 5.68 0.40 -1.17
CA ILE A 12 4.31 0.82 -0.87
C ILE A 12 3.42 0.74 -2.11
N GLU A 13 3.90 1.23 -3.25
CA GLU A 13 3.15 1.18 -4.51
C GLU A 13 2.91 -0.27 -4.96
N LEU A 14 3.93 -1.13 -4.91
CA LEU A 14 3.82 -2.56 -5.24
C LEU A 14 2.82 -3.29 -4.34
N GLN A 15 2.83 -2.97 -3.05
CA GLN A 15 1.89 -3.54 -2.08
C GLN A 15 0.44 -3.16 -2.43
N SER A 16 0.21 -1.88 -2.76
CA SER A 16 -1.11 -1.37 -3.13
C SER A 16 -1.64 -2.03 -4.41
N LEU A 17 -0.79 -2.17 -5.44
CA LEU A 17 -1.15 -2.85 -6.69
C LEU A 17 -1.44 -4.34 -6.46
N ALA A 18 -0.60 -5.03 -5.67
CA ALA A 18 -0.84 -6.42 -5.29
C ALA A 18 -2.16 -6.59 -4.54
N GLN A 19 -2.47 -5.70 -3.59
CA GLN A 19 -3.71 -5.75 -2.83
C GLN A 19 -4.94 -5.50 -3.71
N ALA A 20 -4.88 -4.55 -4.64
CA ALA A 20 -5.93 -4.34 -5.63
C ALA A 20 -6.12 -5.58 -6.51
N GLY A 21 -5.03 -6.17 -7.00
CA GLY A 21 -5.07 -7.39 -7.80
C GLY A 21 -5.62 -8.61 -7.04
N LEU A 22 -5.30 -8.77 -5.76
CA LEU A 22 -5.88 -9.81 -4.90
C LEU A 22 -7.37 -9.58 -4.62
N THR A 23 -7.80 -8.32 -4.57
CA THR A 23 -9.20 -7.95 -4.25
C THR A 23 -10.13 -8.06 -5.46
N TYR A 24 -9.66 -7.64 -6.65
CA TYR A 24 -10.48 -7.59 -7.86
C TYR A 24 -10.15 -8.68 -8.88
N GLY A 25 -8.98 -9.32 -8.75
CA GLY A 25 -8.56 -10.43 -9.61
C GLY A 25 -9.46 -11.64 -9.42
N LYS A 26 -9.96 -12.18 -10.52
CA LYS A 26 -10.88 -13.32 -10.54
C LYS A 26 -10.22 -14.63 -10.94
N ASP A 27 -9.04 -14.55 -11.55
CA ASP A 27 -8.28 -15.71 -12.02
C ASP A 27 -7.30 -16.19 -10.94
N VAL A 28 -7.19 -17.52 -10.79
CA VAL A 28 -6.35 -18.14 -9.75
C VAL A 28 -4.87 -17.85 -9.99
N PHE A 29 -4.43 -17.83 -11.25
CA PHE A 29 -3.04 -17.51 -11.58
C PHE A 29 -2.73 -16.04 -11.34
N ASP A 30 -3.69 -15.14 -11.60
CA ASP A 30 -3.56 -13.74 -11.20
C ASP A 30 -3.43 -13.59 -9.68
N GLN A 31 -4.24 -14.31 -8.90
CA GLN A 31 -4.16 -14.25 -7.44
C GLN A 31 -2.78 -14.71 -6.93
N GLU A 32 -2.24 -15.81 -7.45
CA GLU A 32 -0.88 -16.28 -7.11
C GLU A 32 0.19 -15.24 -7.47
N ARG A 33 0.08 -14.60 -8.65
CA ARG A 33 1.00 -13.53 -9.06
C ARG A 33 0.96 -12.35 -8.09
N HIS A 34 -0.24 -11.85 -7.78
CA HIS A 34 -0.38 -10.71 -6.87
C HIS A 34 0.07 -11.06 -5.44
N GLN A 35 -0.17 -12.29 -4.99
CA GLN A 35 0.34 -12.80 -3.72
C GLN A 35 1.87 -12.75 -3.68
N ARG A 36 2.55 -13.19 -4.75
CA ARG A 36 4.01 -13.12 -4.82
C ARG A 36 4.54 -11.69 -4.86
N ILE A 37 3.87 -10.78 -5.58
CA ILE A 37 4.23 -9.35 -5.60
C ILE A 37 4.15 -8.75 -4.19
N ARG A 38 3.10 -9.11 -3.44
CA ARG A 38 2.92 -8.70 -2.04
C ARG A 38 4.09 -9.14 -1.15
N GLU A 39 4.55 -10.37 -1.33
CA GLU A 39 5.69 -10.92 -0.58
C GLU A 39 6.98 -10.18 -0.90
N ILE A 40 7.25 -9.88 -2.19
CA ILE A 40 8.43 -9.13 -2.62
C ILE A 40 8.44 -7.73 -2.00
N SER A 41 7.29 -7.06 -1.94
CA SER A 41 7.19 -5.75 -1.27
C SER A 41 7.57 -5.84 0.21
N ALA A 42 7.07 -6.85 0.93
CA ALA A 42 7.43 -7.08 2.32
C ALA A 42 8.92 -7.43 2.51
N GLU A 43 9.52 -8.20 1.59
CA GLU A 43 10.96 -8.50 1.57
C GLU A 43 11.78 -7.20 1.40
N ILE A 44 11.37 -6.29 0.50
CA ILE A 44 12.04 -5.00 0.29
C ILE A 44 12.01 -4.16 1.57
N ILE A 45 10.84 -4.02 2.22
CA ILE A 45 10.73 -3.23 3.45
C ILE A 45 11.52 -3.87 4.60
N SER A 46 11.46 -5.18 4.76
CA SER A 46 12.22 -5.88 5.80
C SER A 46 13.73 -5.64 5.67
N ASN A 47 14.26 -5.72 4.46
CA ASN A 47 15.68 -5.46 4.19
C ASN A 47 16.08 -3.99 4.38
N LEU A 48 15.19 -3.04 4.13
CA LEU A 48 15.51 -1.61 4.23
C LEU A 48 15.32 -1.02 5.64
N SER A 49 14.55 -1.69 6.50
CA SER A 49 14.19 -1.19 7.83
C SER A 49 14.83 -2.00 8.98
N ASP A 50 15.59 -3.06 8.68
CA ASP A 50 16.09 -4.05 9.65
C ASP A 50 14.98 -4.67 10.53
N ILE A 51 13.72 -4.56 10.09
CA ILE A 51 12.57 -5.14 10.77
C ILE A 51 12.41 -6.58 10.29
N PRO A 52 12.20 -7.57 11.18
CA PRO A 52 11.95 -8.95 10.79
C PRO A 52 10.77 -9.08 9.83
N TYR A 53 10.95 -9.85 8.75
CA TYR A 53 9.93 -10.07 7.72
C TYR A 53 8.55 -10.42 8.29
N LYS A 54 8.50 -11.30 9.31
CA LYS A 54 7.27 -11.71 9.98
C LYS A 54 6.51 -10.53 10.60
N THR A 55 7.22 -9.56 11.15
CA THR A 55 6.66 -8.33 11.71
C THR A 55 6.18 -7.40 10.59
N VAL A 56 6.93 -7.29 9.50
CA VAL A 56 6.53 -6.48 8.32
C VAL A 56 5.25 -7.04 7.72
N VAL A 57 5.15 -8.33 7.45
CA VAL A 57 3.93 -8.95 6.91
C VAL A 57 2.73 -8.70 7.84
N GLY A 58 2.92 -8.82 9.16
CA GLY A 58 1.86 -8.58 10.15
C GLY A 58 1.39 -7.13 10.28
N LEU A 59 2.22 -6.15 9.93
CA LEU A 59 1.87 -4.72 10.00
C LEU A 59 1.46 -4.14 8.64
N PHE A 60 2.07 -4.64 7.56
CA PHE A 60 2.05 -4.06 6.24
C PHE A 60 1.19 -4.84 5.24
N CYS A 61 1.06 -6.16 5.44
CA CYS A 61 0.29 -7.05 4.56
C CYS A 61 -1.02 -7.55 5.17
N ASN A 62 -1.39 -7.06 6.35
CA ASN A 62 -2.57 -7.51 7.10
C ASN A 62 -3.87 -6.78 6.73
N GLU A 63 -3.84 -5.88 5.75
CA GLU A 63 -5.04 -5.15 5.34
C GLU A 63 -5.89 -5.98 4.38
N ILE A 64 -7.04 -6.42 4.87
CA ILE A 64 -8.05 -7.12 4.09
C ILE A 64 -9.04 -6.06 3.57
N GLY A 65 -8.86 -5.60 2.33
CA GLY A 65 -9.73 -4.61 1.68
C GLY A 65 -8.96 -3.52 0.93
N TYR A 66 -9.69 -2.64 0.23
CA TYR A 66 -9.13 -1.50 -0.51
C TYR A 66 -8.49 -0.51 0.47
N GLN A 67 -7.22 -0.17 0.26
CA GLN A 67 -6.57 0.93 0.96
C GLN A 67 -7.20 2.25 0.51
N THR A 68 -8.21 2.71 1.24
CA THR A 68 -8.43 4.15 1.37
C THR A 68 -7.29 4.71 2.22
N PRO A 69 -6.73 5.89 1.87
CA PRO A 69 -5.73 6.54 2.70
C PRO A 69 -6.27 6.60 4.13
N LYS A 70 -5.49 6.14 5.13
CA LYS A 70 -5.87 6.32 6.53
C LYS A 70 -5.88 7.83 6.78
N ILE A 71 -7.08 8.42 6.73
CA ILE A 71 -7.30 9.85 6.96
C ILE A 71 -6.87 10.12 8.40
N ASP A 72 -5.67 10.66 8.58
CA ASP A 72 -5.37 11.42 9.78
C ASP A 72 -6.18 12.70 9.68
N THR A 73 -7.15 12.80 10.58
CA THR A 73 -8.10 13.90 10.62
C THR A 73 -7.38 15.18 11.03
N VAL A 74 -7.14 16.08 10.07
CA VAL A 74 -7.06 17.52 10.37
C VAL A 74 -8.19 18.21 9.62
N HIS A 75 -9.26 18.50 10.36
CA HIS A 75 -10.35 19.35 9.92
C HIS A 75 -9.79 20.73 9.53
N GLN A 76 -9.80 21.06 8.25
CA GLN A 76 -9.84 22.44 7.81
C GLN A 76 -11.04 22.60 6.88
N SER A 77 -12.09 23.22 7.43
CA SER A 77 -13.30 23.61 6.72
C SER A 77 -12.94 24.54 5.56
N PHE A 78 -12.98 24.00 4.33
CA PHE A 78 -12.87 24.80 3.12
C PHE A 78 -14.27 25.26 2.74
N GLU A 79 -14.59 26.52 3.04
CA GLU A 79 -15.84 27.14 2.61
C GLU A 79 -15.96 27.13 1.08
N MET A 80 -17.10 26.64 0.65
CA MET A 80 -17.48 26.39 -0.73
C MET A 80 -17.82 27.71 -1.43
N ILE A 81 -16.99 28.13 -2.38
CA ILE A 81 -17.40 29.10 -3.39
C ILE A 81 -18.45 28.42 -4.29
N LYS A 82 -19.71 28.82 -4.18
CA LYS A 82 -20.69 28.73 -5.26
C LYS A 82 -21.23 30.12 -5.58
N SER A 83 -20.62 30.74 -6.58
CA SER A 83 -21.26 31.79 -7.37
C SER A 83 -22.32 31.13 -8.24
N PHE A 84 -23.58 31.48 -7.98
CA PHE A 84 -24.69 31.31 -8.91
C PHE A 84 -24.94 32.69 -9.54
N LEU A 85 -24.58 32.82 -10.82
CA LEU A 85 -25.26 33.64 -11.81
C LEU A 85 -25.31 32.82 -13.11
#